data_AF-A0A838ZCR3-F1
#
_entry.id   AF-A0A838ZCR3-F1
#
_cell.length_a   1.000
_cell.length_b   1.000
_cell.length_c   1.000
_cell.angle_alpha   90.00
_cell.angle_beta   90.00
_cell.angle_gamma   90.00
#
_symmetry.space_group_name_H-M   'P 1'
#
loop_
_entity.id
_entity.type
_entity.pdbx_description
1 polymer ?
#
loop_
_entity_poly.entity_id
_entity_poly.type
_entity_poly.pdbx_seq_one_letter_code
_entity_poly.pdbx_strand_id
1 'polypeptide(L)'
;MEETTQIDPDFLKGFNDGYLIAQYEPELAEKLSKIEAVSPRIVGMQQGREQFIKEQLKDKLPNWLKDNPIPDRTNTLSKDQNKQIDKE
;
A
#
# COMPACT_ATOMS: atom_id res chain seq x y z
N MET A 1 2.26 14.67 -24.35
CA MET A 1 3.17 13.53 -24.54
C MET A 1 2.77 12.53 -23.49
N GLU A 2 2.34 11.34 -23.90
CA GLU A 2 2.05 10.26 -22.95
C GLU A 2 3.40 9.77 -22.41
N GLU A 3 3.72 10.12 -21.18
CA GLU A 3 4.87 9.54 -20.48
C GLU A 3 4.57 8.07 -20.27
N THR A 4 5.13 7.22 -21.13
CA THR A 4 5.10 5.77 -20.91
C THR A 4 6.02 5.47 -19.73
N THR A 5 5.46 5.47 -18.52
CA THR A 5 6.14 5.01 -17.32
C THR A 5 6.48 3.53 -17.52
N GLN A 6 7.71 3.24 -17.94
CA GLN A 6 8.17 1.86 -18.05
C GLN A 6 8.21 1.26 -16.66
N ILE A 7 7.25 0.38 -16.38
CA ILE A 7 7.20 -0.37 -15.13
C ILE A 7 8.28 -1.46 -15.22
N ASP A 8 9.08 -1.58 -14.16
CA ASP A 8 10.07 -2.65 -14.04
C ASP A 8 9.36 -4.02 -14.16
N PRO A 9 9.76 -4.88 -15.13
CA PRO A 9 9.16 -6.20 -15.31
C PRO A 9 9.25 -7.07 -14.06
N ASP A 10 10.31 -6.95 -13.27
CA ASP A 10 10.49 -7.73 -12.04
C ASP A 10 9.54 -7.25 -10.94
N PHE A 11 9.30 -5.94 -10.87
CA PHE A 11 8.25 -5.39 -10.01
C PHE A 11 6.87 -5.92 -10.40
N LEU A 12 6.52 -5.85 -11.69
CA LEU A 12 5.21 -6.28 -12.17
C LEU A 12 4.97 -7.76 -11.91
N LYS A 13 5.99 -8.59 -12.14
CA LYS A 13 5.92 -10.02 -11.82
C LYS A 13 5.75 -10.25 -10.32
N GLY A 14 6.55 -9.55 -9.51
CA GLY A 14 6.42 -9.59 -8.05
C GLY A 14 5.01 -9.24 -7.60
N PHE A 15 4.44 -8.17 -8.16
CA PHE A 15 3.08 -7.73 -7.87
C PHE A 15 2.03 -8.80 -8.14
N ASN A 16 2.05 -9.39 -9.33
CA ASN A 16 1.13 -10.45 -9.69
C ASN A 16 1.30 -11.68 -8.79
N ASP A 17 2.54 -12.09 -8.52
CA ASP A 17 2.88 -13.20 -7.62
C ASP A 17 2.29 -12.92 -6.22
N GLY A 18 2.53 -11.72 -5.66
CA GLY A 18 2.07 -11.34 -4.33
C GLY A 18 0.55 -11.29 -4.19
N TYR A 19 -0.15 -10.81 -5.24
CA TYR A 19 -1.60 -10.80 -5.28
C TYR A 19 -2.16 -12.23 -5.25
N LEU A 20 -1.64 -13.12 -6.10
CA LEU A 20 -2.08 -14.52 -6.16
C LEU A 20 -1.75 -15.28 -4.88
N ILE A 21 -0.57 -15.10 -4.31
CA ILE A 21 -0.21 -15.74 -3.03
C ILE A 21 -1.16 -15.26 -1.93
N ALA A 22 -1.52 -13.97 -1.88
CA ALA A 22 -2.47 -13.47 -0.88
C ALA A 22 -3.87 -14.10 -1.03
N GLN A 23 -4.27 -14.42 -2.27
CA GLN A 23 -5.54 -15.06 -2.57
C GLN A 23 -5.59 -16.54 -2.17
N TYR A 24 -4.53 -17.31 -2.47
CA TYR A 24 -4.54 -18.77 -2.30
C TYR A 24 -3.81 -19.25 -1.03
N GLU A 25 -2.78 -18.51 -0.58
CA GLU A 25 -1.88 -18.88 0.52
C GLU A 25 -1.62 -17.68 1.47
N PRO A 26 -2.64 -17.22 2.21
CA PRO A 26 -2.58 -15.98 2.97
C PRO A 26 -1.53 -16.00 4.09
N GLU A 27 -1.29 -17.15 4.73
CA GLU A 27 -0.25 -17.29 5.76
C GLU A 27 1.16 -17.10 5.19
N LEU A 28 1.39 -17.62 3.98
CA LEU A 28 2.65 -17.44 3.27
C LEU A 28 2.82 -15.97 2.88
N ALA A 29 1.77 -15.34 2.34
CA ALA A 29 1.78 -13.92 2.01
C ALA A 29 2.12 -13.04 3.22
N GLU A 30 1.61 -13.35 4.41
CA GLU A 30 1.94 -12.63 5.64
C GLU A 30 3.41 -12.78 6.02
N LYS A 31 3.97 -13.99 5.96
CA LYS A 31 5.39 -14.23 6.25
C LYS A 31 6.28 -13.47 5.26
N LEU A 32 5.92 -13.49 3.97
CA LEU A 32 6.64 -12.78 2.91
C LEU A 32 6.57 -11.26 3.07
N SER A 33 5.48 -10.72 3.61
CA SER A 33 5.36 -9.27 3.87
C SER A 33 6.29 -8.75 4.97
N LYS A 34 6.82 -9.63 5.82
CA LYS A 34 7.74 -9.25 6.92
C LYS A 34 9.20 -9.17 6.47
N ILE A 35 9.50 -9.61 5.25
CA ILE A 35 10.85 -9.59 4.70
C ILE A 35 11.21 -8.16 4.27
N GLU A 36 12.47 -7.77 4.46
CA GLU A 36 12.95 -6.47 4.00
C GLU A 36 12.86 -6.36 2.47
N ALA A 37 12.37 -5.23 1.97
CA ALA A 37 12.13 -5.02 0.55
C ALA A 37 13.43 -4.58 -0.15
N VAL A 38 14.30 -5.56 -0.45
CA VAL A 38 15.63 -5.31 -1.02
C VAL A 38 15.65 -5.26 -2.54
N SER A 39 14.57 -5.68 -3.21
CA SER A 39 14.49 -5.72 -4.68
C SER A 39 13.11 -5.30 -5.20
N PRO A 40 13.02 -4.79 -6.45
CA PRO A 40 11.76 -4.42 -7.08
C PRO A 40 10.71 -5.53 -7.04
N ARG A 41 11.14 -6.78 -7.17
CA ARG A 41 10.26 -7.95 -7.09
C ARG A 41 9.64 -8.15 -5.71
N ILE A 42 10.40 -7.97 -4.64
CA ILE A 42 9.88 -8.09 -3.27
C ILE A 42 8.95 -6.92 -2.95
N VAL A 43 9.30 -5.70 -3.38
CA VAL A 43 8.43 -4.52 -3.26
C VAL A 43 7.10 -4.77 -3.98
N GLY A 44 7.16 -5.25 -5.24
CA GLY A 44 5.98 -5.59 -6.02
C GLY A 44 5.11 -6.61 -5.29
N MET A 45 5.71 -7.70 -4.79
CA MET A 45 5.00 -8.75 -4.07
C MET A 45 4.27 -8.26 -2.81
N GLN A 46 4.89 -7.37 -2.03
CA GLN A 46 4.25 -6.76 -0.88
C GLN A 46 3.05 -5.89 -1.29
N GLN A 47 3.22 -5.08 -2.34
CA GLN A 47 2.15 -4.21 -2.84
C GLN A 47 1.00 -4.99 -3.48
N GLY A 48 1.29 -6.10 -4.19
CA GLY A 48 0.27 -6.99 -4.75
C GLY A 48 -0.62 -7.60 -3.66
N ARG A 49 -0.01 -8.04 -2.55
CA ARG A 49 -0.74 -8.50 -1.37
C ARG A 49 -1.60 -7.39 -0.77
N GLU A 50 -1.06 -6.18 -0.59
CA GLU A 50 -1.81 -5.05 -0.05
C GLU A 50 -3.01 -4.70 -0.92
N GLN A 51 -2.84 -4.75 -2.25
CA GLN A 51 -3.92 -4.51 -3.20
C GLN A 51 -5.06 -5.53 -3.01
N PHE A 52 -4.74 -6.83 -2.93
CA PHE A 52 -5.74 -7.86 -2.67
C PHE A 52 -6.50 -7.58 -1.36
N ILE A 53 -5.79 -7.26 -0.28
CA ILE A 53 -6.42 -6.96 1.02
C ILE A 53 -7.34 -5.73 0.91
N LYS A 54 -6.90 -4.66 0.23
CA LYS A 54 -7.73 -3.46 0.02
C LYS A 54 -9.02 -3.79 -0.73
N GLU A 55 -8.95 -4.63 -1.75
CA GLU A 55 -10.13 -5.08 -2.51
C GLU A 55 -11.06 -5.92 -1.64
N GLN A 56 -10.51 -6.89 -0.90
CA GLN A 56 -11.30 -7.70 0.04
C GLN A 56 -11.99 -6.86 1.12
N LEU A 57 -11.33 -5.80 1.61
CA LEU A 57 -11.93 -4.88 2.56
C LEU A 57 -13.05 -4.05 1.91
N LYS A 58 -12.85 -3.53 0.68
CA LYS A 58 -13.88 -2.81 -0.07
C LYS A 58 -15.15 -3.65 -0.27
N ASP A 59 -14.98 -4.95 -0.51
CA ASP A 59 -16.12 -5.85 -0.69
C ASP A 59 -16.86 -6.12 0.63
N LYS A 60 -16.12 -6.31 1.72
CA LYS A 60 -16.64 -6.65 3.05
C LYS A 60 -17.20 -5.45 3.83
N LEU A 61 -16.89 -4.22 3.41
CA LEU A 61 -17.39 -3.01 4.06
C LEU A 61 -18.91 -2.85 3.84
N PRO A 62 -19.68 -2.48 4.87
CA PRO A 62 -21.09 -2.11 4.69
C PRO A 62 -21.24 -0.91 3.75
N ASN A 63 -22.31 -0.86 2.95
CA ASN A 63 -22.54 0.18 1.94
C ASN A 63 -22.45 1.61 2.50
N TRP A 64 -22.92 1.84 3.73
CA TRP A 64 -22.89 3.17 4.38
C TRP A 64 -21.49 3.71 4.67
N LEU A 65 -20.46 2.85 4.66
CA LEU A 65 -19.05 3.23 4.88
C LEU A 65 -18.26 3.35 3.57
N LYS A 66 -18.81 2.87 2.44
CA LYS A 66 -18.17 2.97 1.11
C LYS A 66 -18.24 4.38 0.52
N ASP A 67 -19.28 5.13 0.86
CA ASP A 67 -19.58 6.45 0.25
C ASP A 67 -18.87 7.63 0.93
N ASN A 68 -18.18 7.39 2.06
CA ASN A 68 -17.40 8.41 2.77
C ASN A 68 -15.91 8.08 2.69
N PRO A 69 -15.19 8.44 1.60
CA PRO A 69 -13.75 8.38 1.60
C PRO A 69 -13.23 9.31 2.69
N ILE A 70 -12.67 8.72 3.76
CA ILE A 70 -11.94 9.45 4.78
C ILE A 70 -10.80 10.17 4.05
N PRO A 71 -10.71 11.52 4.09
CA PRO A 71 -9.63 12.22 3.43
C PRO A 71 -8.30 11.75 4.04
N ASP A 72 -7.41 11.28 3.18
CA ASP A 72 -6.10 10.75 3.52
C ASP A 72 -5.28 11.82 4.26
N ARG A 73 -5.15 11.68 5.59
CA ARG A 73 -4.40 12.61 6.45
C ARG A 73 -2.89 12.32 6.44
N THR A 74 -2.34 11.79 5.35
CA THR A 74 -0.91 11.43 5.28
C THR A 74 -0.04 12.42 4.51
N ASN A 75 -0.57 13.54 4.01
CA ASN A 75 0.23 14.54 3.29
C ASN A 75 0.44 15.87 4.02
N THR A 76 0.85 15.84 5.30
CA THR A 76 1.45 17.02 5.97
C THR A 76 2.69 16.65 6.78
N LEU A 77 3.72 16.16 6.10
CA LEU A 77 5.11 16.30 6.55
C LEU A 77 5.77 17.38 5.68
N SER A 78 5.51 18.64 6.03
CA SER A 78 6.31 19.79 5.59
C SER A 78 6.34 20.82 6.71
N LYS A 79 7.28 20.60 7.63
CA LYS A 79 8.27 21.58 8.08
C LYS A 79 7.75 23.01 8.28
N ASP A 80 7.39 23.35 9.53
CA ASP A 80 7.99 24.53 10.14
C ASP A 80 7.96 24.45 11.67
N GLN A 81 9.15 24.46 12.26
CA GLN A 81 9.36 24.71 13.66
C GLN A 81 9.23 26.22 13.88
N ASN A 82 8.23 26.69 14.63
CA ASN A 82 8.38 27.97 15.33
C ASN A 82 7.48 28.07 16.57
N LYS A 83 8.06 27.63 17.69
CA LYS A 83 8.16 28.35 18.97
C LYS A 83 7.16 29.51 19.20
N GLN A 84 6.22 29.31 20.13
CA GLN A 84 6.06 30.19 21.30
C GLN A 84 5.17 29.49 22.35
N ILE A 85 5.80 29.17 23.48
CA ILE A 85 5.15 28.74 24.71
C ILE A 85 4.96 30.04 25.49
N ASP A 86 3.73 30.55 25.56
CA ASP A 86 3.43 31.63 26.50
C ASP A 86 3.24 31.00 27.89
N LYS A 87 4.15 31.37 28.78
CA LYS A 87 3.99 31.21 30.23
C LYS A 87 3.15 32.39 30.73
N GLU A 88 2.32 32.08 31.74
CA GLU A 88 1.57 33.01 32.60
C GLU A 88 2.39 34.20 33.11
#